data_AF-A0A7I7Y7V5-F1
#
_entry.id   AF-A0A7I7Y7V5-F1
#
_cell.length_a   1.000
_cell.length_b   1.000
_cell.length_c   1.000
_cell.angle_alpha   90.00
_cell.angle_beta   90.00
_cell.angle_gamma   90.00
#
_symmetry.space_group_name_H-M   'P 1'
#
loop_
_entity.id
_entity.type
_entity.pdbx_description
1 polymer ?
#
loop_
_entity_poly.entity_id
_entity_poly.type
_entity_poly.pdbx_seq_one_letter_code
_entity_poly.pdbx_strand_id
1 'polypeptide(L)'
;MMARTRIFTGGVIPLIALLGALGTTAPIAYADLAADNTFTAALNSKGIHFASPQAAIIAGHEVCDELGLGRTQVQVATDVTKNSNLDGYHAGYFVGLSVATYCPQRAS
;
A
#
# COMPACT_ATOMS: atom_id res chain seq x y z
N MET A 1 18.10 -16.46 29.64
CA MET A 1 18.28 -17.82 30.19
C MET A 1 19.13 -18.62 29.21
N MET A 2 20.30 -19.06 29.68
CA MET A 2 21.37 -19.88 29.05
C MET A 2 21.37 -20.15 27.54
N ALA A 3 22.39 -19.56 26.89
CA ALA A 3 23.00 -19.99 25.66
C ALA A 3 23.48 -21.46 25.73
N ARG A 4 23.17 -22.24 24.69
CA ARG A 4 23.78 -23.55 24.45
C ARG A 4 24.56 -23.51 23.15
N THR A 5 25.72 -22.87 23.24
CA THR A 5 26.75 -22.83 22.21
C THR A 5 27.39 -24.21 22.09
N ARG A 6 27.05 -24.96 21.04
CA ARG A 6 27.85 -26.13 20.62
C ARG A 6 28.87 -25.68 19.58
N ILE A 7 30.05 -25.29 20.07
CA ILE A 7 31.26 -25.10 19.26
C ILE A 7 31.72 -26.48 18.79
N PHE A 8 31.62 -26.74 17.49
CA PHE A 8 32.36 -27.82 16.84
C PHE A 8 33.62 -27.21 16.21
N THR A 9 34.76 -27.54 16.82
CA THR A 9 36.12 -27.23 16.37
C THR A 9 36.46 -28.01 15.10
N GLY A 10 36.81 -27.31 14.02
CA GLY A 10 37.50 -27.92 12.88
C GLY A 10 37.57 -27.04 11.64
N GLY A 11 38.73 -26.40 11.41
CA GLY A 11 39.26 -26.13 10.06
C GLY A 11 39.05 -24.74 9.43
N VAL A 12 40.15 -23.98 9.38
CA VAL A 12 40.66 -23.08 8.31
C VAL A 12 39.75 -22.07 7.58
N ILE A 13 40.24 -20.82 7.51
CA ILE A 13 39.64 -19.60 6.91
C ILE A 13 39.80 -19.57 5.38
N PRO A 14 38.83 -19.04 4.61
CA PRO A 14 39.18 -17.95 3.69
C PRO A 14 38.18 -16.78 3.67
N LEU A 15 38.75 -15.58 3.51
CA LEU A 15 38.12 -14.30 3.18
C LEU A 15 37.19 -14.43 1.95
N ILE A 16 35.90 -14.09 2.05
CA ILE A 16 35.06 -13.62 0.93
C ILE A 16 34.08 -12.55 1.44
N ALA A 17 34.03 -11.44 0.71
CA ALA A 17 33.20 -10.26 0.93
C ALA A 17 31.69 -10.56 1.06
N LEU A 18 31.00 -9.82 1.93
CA LEU A 18 29.56 -9.59 1.80
C LEU A 18 29.29 -8.08 1.82
N LEU A 19 29.35 -7.47 0.63
CA LEU A 19 28.33 -6.48 0.30
C LEU A 19 27.00 -7.24 0.29
N GLY A 20 26.21 -7.01 1.32
CA GLY A 20 24.90 -7.63 1.48
C GLY A 20 24.12 -6.83 2.49
N ALA A 21 23.81 -5.58 2.15
CA ALA A 21 22.64 -4.93 2.73
C ALA A 21 21.45 -5.82 2.37
N LEU A 22 21.07 -6.70 3.30
CA LEU A 22 19.83 -7.45 3.29
C LEU A 22 18.69 -6.44 3.49
N GLY A 23 18.43 -5.65 2.45
CA GLY A 23 17.23 -4.85 2.31
C GLY A 23 16.10 -5.76 1.90
N THR A 24 15.42 -6.31 2.90
CA THR A 24 14.01 -6.71 2.86
C THR A 24 13.56 -7.59 1.68
N THR A 25 13.69 -8.91 1.83
CA THR A 25 12.65 -9.81 1.28
C THR A 25 11.43 -9.73 2.20
N ALA A 26 10.68 -8.63 2.12
CA ALA A 26 9.40 -8.52 2.82
C ALA A 26 8.32 -9.30 2.04
N PRO A 27 7.38 -9.98 2.70
CA PRO A 27 6.24 -10.61 2.05
C PRO A 27 5.22 -9.52 1.67
N ILE A 28 5.59 -8.67 0.71
CA ILE A 28 4.78 -7.50 0.29
C ILE A 28 3.44 -7.92 -0.30
N ALA A 29 3.38 -9.08 -0.97
CA ALA A 29 2.17 -9.57 -1.61
C ALA A 29 1.02 -9.89 -0.64
N TYR A 30 1.32 -10.27 0.61
CA TYR A 30 0.26 -10.60 1.57
C TYR A 30 -0.33 -9.35 2.25
N ALA A 31 0.51 -8.35 2.53
CA ALA A 31 0.08 -7.09 3.12
C ALA A 31 -0.76 -6.27 2.13
N ASP A 32 -0.34 -6.23 0.86
CA ASP A 32 -1.05 -5.58 -0.25
C ASP A 32 -2.43 -6.21 -0.46
N LEU A 33 -2.50 -7.55 -0.56
CA LEU A 33 -3.77 -8.26 -0.69
C LEU A 33 -4.73 -8.01 0.50
N ALA A 34 -4.22 -7.94 1.73
CA ALA A 34 -5.03 -7.64 2.89
C ALA A 34 -5.57 -6.20 2.88
N ALA A 35 -4.73 -5.24 2.47
CA ALA A 35 -5.11 -3.84 2.31
C ALA A 35 -6.17 -3.68 1.20
N ASP A 36 -5.96 -4.31 0.05
CA ASP A 36 -6.87 -4.32 -1.11
C ASP A 36 -8.24 -4.88 -0.78
N ASN A 37 -8.27 -6.02 -0.09
CA ASN A 37 -9.52 -6.63 0.35
C ASN A 37 -10.26 -5.72 1.34
N THR A 38 -9.53 -5.07 2.26
CA THR A 38 -10.10 -4.14 3.23
C THR A 38 -10.64 -2.88 2.55
N PHE A 39 -9.89 -2.35 1.59
CA PHE A 39 -10.24 -1.18 0.80
C PHE A 39 -11.52 -1.42 0.00
N THR A 40 -11.55 -2.48 -0.79
CA THR A 40 -12.72 -2.83 -1.60
C THR A 40 -13.94 -3.16 -0.73
N ALA A 41 -13.77 -3.85 0.41
CA ALA A 41 -14.86 -4.08 1.35
C ALA A 41 -15.42 -2.78 1.94
N ALA A 42 -14.57 -1.82 2.29
CA ALA A 42 -14.98 -0.52 2.81
C ALA A 42 -15.73 0.33 1.76
N LEU A 43 -15.33 0.27 0.49
CA LEU A 43 -16.06 0.90 -0.62
C LEU A 43 -17.45 0.28 -0.80
N ASN A 44 -17.53 -1.05 -0.85
CA ASN A 44 -18.81 -1.76 -0.98
C ASN A 44 -19.77 -1.45 0.19
N SER A 45 -19.25 -1.40 1.42
CA SER A 45 -20.02 -1.03 2.62
C SER A 45 -20.61 0.39 2.55
N LYS A 46 -20.01 1.26 1.75
CA LYS A 46 -20.48 2.63 1.49
C LYS A 46 -21.30 2.78 0.21
N GLY A 47 -21.60 1.69 -0.50
CA GLY A 47 -22.32 1.76 -1.77
C GLY A 47 -21.50 2.38 -2.91
N ILE A 48 -20.17 2.42 -2.78
CA ILE A 48 -19.25 2.89 -3.82
C ILE A 48 -18.84 1.70 -4.69
N HIS A 49 -19.35 1.66 -5.91
CA HIS A 49 -19.18 0.53 -6.82
C HIS A 49 -18.32 0.93 -8.01
N PHE A 50 -17.26 0.16 -8.25
CA PHE A 50 -16.41 0.25 -9.44
C PHE A 50 -16.76 -0.88 -10.42
N ALA A 51 -16.27 -0.79 -11.65
CA ALA A 51 -16.46 -1.84 -12.66
C ALA A 51 -15.89 -3.20 -12.23
N SER A 52 -14.85 -3.19 -11.40
CA SER A 52 -14.27 -4.37 -10.76
C SER A 52 -13.49 -3.98 -9.49
N PRO A 53 -13.21 -4.92 -8.57
CA PRO A 53 -12.32 -4.67 -7.44
C PRO A 53 -10.95 -4.14 -7.87
N GLN A 54 -10.37 -4.72 -8.92
CA GLN A 54 -9.08 -4.29 -9.47
C GLN A 54 -9.13 -2.85 -10.00
N ALA A 55 -10.23 -2.43 -10.64
CA ALA A 55 -10.38 -1.05 -11.08
C ALA A 55 -10.41 -0.06 -9.89
N ALA A 56 -11.06 -0.45 -8.78
CA ALA A 56 -11.06 0.36 -7.56
C ALA A 56 -9.66 0.48 -6.96
N ILE A 57 -8.91 -0.61 -6.90
CA ILE A 57 -7.54 -0.66 -6.36
C ILE A 57 -6.61 0.22 -7.20
N ILE A 58 -6.63 0.07 -8.52
CA ILE A 58 -5.81 0.90 -9.44
C ILE A 58 -6.12 2.38 -9.24
N ALA A 59 -7.41 2.76 -9.24
CA ALA A 59 -7.81 4.14 -9.00
C ALA A 59 -7.40 4.63 -7.59
N GLY A 60 -7.41 3.74 -6.59
CA GLY A 60 -6.98 4.05 -5.23
C GLY A 60 -5.48 4.37 -5.13
N HIS A 61 -4.64 3.62 -5.85
CA HIS A 61 -3.22 3.94 -5.96
C HIS A 61 -2.98 5.26 -6.70
N GLU A 62 -3.72 5.51 -7.78
CA GLU A 62 -3.60 6.74 -8.58
C GLU A 62 -3.85 8.01 -7.74
N VAL A 63 -4.72 7.94 -6.73
CA VAL A 63 -4.88 9.05 -5.77
C VAL A 63 -3.54 9.43 -5.13
N CYS A 64 -2.72 8.46 -4.72
CA CYS A 64 -1.44 8.73 -4.10
C CYS A 64 -0.42 9.30 -5.08
N ASP A 65 -0.45 8.85 -6.33
CA ASP A 65 0.40 9.37 -7.41
C ASP A 65 0.06 10.84 -7.70
N GLU A 66 -1.22 11.15 -7.90
CA GLU A 66 -1.72 12.50 -8.17
C GLU A 66 -1.39 13.47 -7.03
N LEU A 67 -1.53 13.02 -5.79
CA LEU A 67 -1.13 13.80 -4.61
C LEU A 67 0.40 13.97 -4.51
N GLY A 68 1.17 12.98 -4.96
CA GLY A 68 2.63 13.05 -5.08
C GLY A 68 3.09 14.08 -6.12
N LEU A 69 2.29 14.30 -7.16
CA LEU A 69 2.48 15.36 -8.16
C LEU A 69 2.10 16.76 -7.66
N GLY A 70 1.73 16.91 -6.38
CA GLY A 70 1.41 18.19 -5.76
C GLY A 70 -0.06 18.61 -5.90
N ARG A 71 -0.94 17.74 -6.40
CA ARG A 71 -2.38 18.01 -6.40
C ARG A 71 -2.96 17.93 -4.99
N THR A 72 -4.09 18.62 -4.81
CA THR A 72 -4.84 18.57 -3.55
C THR A 72 -5.88 17.45 -3.56
N GLN A 73 -6.25 16.92 -2.39
CA GLN A 73 -7.31 15.91 -2.27
C GLN A 73 -8.65 16.39 -2.85
N VAL A 74 -8.94 17.69 -2.74
CA VAL A 74 -10.16 18.29 -3.31
C VAL A 74 -10.14 18.27 -4.84
N GLN A 75 -8.99 18.56 -5.47
CA GLN A 75 -8.84 18.46 -6.92
C GLN A 75 -9.02 17.01 -7.40
N VAL A 76 -8.38 16.05 -6.72
CA VAL A 76 -8.52 14.64 -7.06
C VAL A 76 -9.97 14.17 -6.89
N ALA A 77 -10.64 14.52 -5.79
CA ALA A 77 -12.06 14.18 -5.57
C ALA A 77 -12.98 14.83 -6.63
N THR A 78 -12.65 16.05 -7.07
CA THR A 78 -13.37 16.72 -8.16
C THR A 78 -13.22 15.94 -9.47
N ASP A 79 -12.03 15.44 -9.77
CA ASP A 79 -11.79 14.64 -10.98
C ASP A 79 -12.48 13.27 -10.90
N VAL A 80 -12.47 12.63 -9.73
CA VAL A 80 -13.25 11.40 -9.49
C VAL A 80 -14.72 11.64 -9.76
N THR A 81 -15.29 12.75 -9.26
CA THR A 81 -16.70 13.12 -9.51
C THR A 81 -16.98 13.32 -11.01
N LYS A 82 -16.03 13.91 -11.76
CA LYS A 82 -16.20 14.18 -13.21
C LYS A 82 -16.07 12.95 -14.09
N ASN A 83 -15.26 11.97 -13.67
CA ASN A 83 -14.91 10.80 -14.48
C ASN A 83 -15.60 9.51 -14.02
N SER A 84 -16.52 9.60 -13.06
CA SER A 84 -17.26 8.46 -12.53
C SER A 84 -18.72 8.84 -12.21
N ASN A 85 -19.49 7.87 -11.72
CA ASN A 85 -20.84 8.10 -11.22
C ASN A 85 -20.89 8.48 -9.73
N LEU A 86 -19.75 8.75 -9.09
CA LEU A 86 -19.69 9.13 -7.69
C LEU A 86 -20.05 10.61 -7.53
N ASP A 87 -20.95 10.91 -6.58
CA ASP A 87 -21.15 12.29 -6.14
C ASP A 87 -19.96 12.78 -5.31
N GLY A 88 -19.96 14.07 -4.96
CA GLY A 88 -18.86 14.67 -4.19
C GLY A 88 -18.63 14.03 -2.82
N TYR A 89 -19.66 13.48 -2.18
CA TYR A 89 -19.53 12.80 -0.89
C TYR A 89 -18.80 11.46 -1.06
N HIS A 90 -19.25 10.64 -2.00
CA HIS A 90 -18.64 9.34 -2.29
C HIS A 90 -17.23 9.49 -2.88
N ALA A 91 -17.01 10.48 -3.74
CA ALA A 91 -15.69 10.79 -4.28
C ALA A 91 -14.72 11.24 -3.18
N GLY A 92 -15.16 12.09 -2.26
CA GLY A 92 -14.36 12.51 -1.10
C GLY A 92 -14.02 11.35 -0.17
N TYR A 93 -15.00 10.48 0.10
CA TYR A 93 -14.77 9.26 0.88
C TYR A 93 -13.76 8.33 0.20
N PHE A 94 -13.92 8.09 -1.11
CA PHE A 94 -13.00 7.29 -1.91
C PHE A 94 -11.57 7.83 -1.80
N VAL A 95 -11.36 9.13 -2.04
CA VAL A 95 -10.03 9.75 -1.94
C VAL A 95 -9.45 9.63 -0.54
N GLY A 96 -10.23 9.90 0.50
CA GLY A 96 -9.76 9.80 1.89
C GLY A 96 -9.37 8.37 2.28
N LEU A 97 -10.17 7.37 1.87
CA LEU A 97 -9.86 5.97 2.09
C LEU A 97 -8.59 5.55 1.32
N SER A 98 -8.47 5.96 0.05
CA SER A 98 -7.28 5.69 -0.77
C SER A 98 -6.01 6.26 -0.14
N VAL A 99 -6.07 7.47 0.42
CA VAL A 99 -4.95 8.06 1.16
C VAL A 99 -4.59 7.23 2.40
N ALA A 100 -5.59 6.82 3.17
CA ALA A 100 -5.37 6.03 4.38
C ALA A 100 -4.81 4.62 4.08
N THR A 101 -5.16 4.03 2.94
CA THR A 101 -4.74 2.67 2.55
C THR A 101 -3.42 2.66 1.80
N TYR A 102 -3.23 3.55 0.82
CA TYR A 102 -2.18 3.42 -0.21
C TYR A 102 -1.09 4.51 -0.16
N CYS A 103 -1.22 5.54 0.68
CA CYS A 103 -0.24 6.63 0.76
C CYS A 103 0.64 6.51 2.02
N PRO A 104 1.64 5.60 2.08
CA PRO A 104 2.46 5.40 3.27
C PRO A 104 3.24 6.66 3.67
N GLN A 105 3.59 7.51 2.70
CA GLN A 105 4.24 8.80 2.93
C GLN A 105 3.37 9.82 3.69
N ARG A 106 2.06 9.56 3.81
CA ARG A 106 1.09 10.42 4.52
C ARG A 106 0.58 9.77 5.80
N ALA A 107 0.98 8.53 6.10
CA ALA A 107 0.75 7.88 7.39
C ALA A 107 1.75 8.46 8.40
N SER A 108 1.30 9.41 9.21
CA SER A 108 2.10 10.06 10.26
C SER A 108 1.29 10.18 11.53
#